data_AF-A0A8B8EFU4-F1
#
_entry.id   AF-A0A8B8EFU4-F1
#
_cell.length_a   1.000
_cell.length_b   1.000
_cell.length_c   1.000
_cell.angle_alpha   90.00
_cell.angle_beta   90.00
_cell.angle_gamma   90.00
#
_symmetry.space_group_name_H-M   'P 1'
#
loop_
_entity.id
_entity.type
_entity.pdbx_description
1 polymer ?
#
loop_
_entity_poly.entity_id
_entity_poly.type
_entity_poly.pdbx_seq_one_letter_code
_entity_poly.pdbx_strand_id
1 'polypeptide(L)'
;MKIFIFASMLAVVLCQEFHPLPKGKTCPDLPLGELYAVLDDCRGRDEPHCLTDDRHRHGLVCVEERDIQTEYCPYYNTDNSAMEERSCIGEGCPEKPFPSMSAVRYPGCYKDYRSGSRNDSKTRHSFQFDTYILFSYIFLLLFPLLLLNKT
;
A
#
# COMPACT_ATOMS: atom_id res chain seq x y z
N MET A 1 -31.58 -36.45 -6.85
CA MET A 1 -31.07 -35.76 -5.64
C MET A 1 -29.56 -35.97 -5.62
N LYS A 2 -28.72 -35.07 -6.16
CA LYS A 2 -28.30 -33.75 -5.67
C LYS A 2 -27.99 -33.76 -4.17
N ILE A 3 -26.70 -33.81 -3.81
CA ILE A 3 -26.05 -32.87 -2.88
C ILE A 3 -24.59 -32.73 -3.35
N PHE A 4 -24.25 -31.52 -3.77
CA PHE A 4 -22.89 -31.07 -4.05
C PHE A 4 -22.21 -30.77 -2.71
N ILE A 5 -21.08 -31.41 -2.42
CA ILE A 5 -20.20 -30.98 -1.32
C ILE A 5 -19.20 -30.00 -1.91
N PHE A 6 -19.60 -28.73 -1.99
CA PHE A 6 -18.67 -27.61 -2.07
C PHE A 6 -18.65 -26.98 -0.69
N ALA A 7 -17.57 -27.17 0.05
CA ALA A 7 -17.33 -26.37 1.23
C ALA A 7 -15.83 -26.12 1.37
N SER A 8 -15.50 -24.83 1.31
CA SER A 8 -14.35 -24.23 1.96
C SER A 8 -13.01 -24.45 1.29
N MET A 9 -12.87 -23.87 0.09
CA MET A 9 -11.65 -23.11 -0.16
C MET A 9 -11.57 -22.01 0.91
N LEU A 10 -10.83 -22.27 1.98
CA LEU A 10 -10.26 -21.22 2.80
C LEU A 10 -9.28 -20.46 1.89
N ALA A 11 -9.80 -19.50 1.14
CA ALA A 11 -9.00 -18.33 0.81
C ALA A 11 -8.75 -17.65 2.15
N VAL A 12 -7.65 -18.02 2.82
CA VAL A 12 -7.05 -17.18 3.83
C VAL A 12 -6.62 -15.94 3.05
N VAL A 13 -7.53 -14.97 2.95
CA VAL A 13 -7.18 -13.62 2.57
C VAL A 13 -6.27 -13.18 3.71
N LEU A 14 -4.96 -13.27 3.47
CA LEU A 14 -3.94 -12.69 4.34
C LEU A 14 -4.13 -11.18 4.19
N CYS A 15 -5.11 -10.62 4.92
CA CYS A 15 -5.20 -9.18 5.07
C CYS A 15 -3.90 -8.75 5.74
N GLN A 16 -3.08 -7.95 5.06
CA GLN A 16 -1.96 -7.27 5.69
C GLN A 16 -2.55 -6.42 6.81
N GLU A 17 -2.30 -6.79 8.06
CA GLU A 17 -2.93 -6.12 9.20
C GLU A 17 -2.09 -4.91 9.60
N PHE A 18 -2.72 -3.73 9.62
CA PHE A 18 -2.10 -2.52 10.11
C PHE A 18 -2.31 -2.41 11.62
N HIS A 19 -1.23 -2.46 12.38
CA HIS A 19 -1.24 -2.38 13.84
C HIS A 19 -0.92 -0.95 14.30
N PRO A 20 -1.91 -0.16 14.76
CA PRO A 20 -1.68 1.22 15.17
C PRO A 20 -0.71 1.30 16.36
N LEU A 21 0.18 2.28 16.35
CA LEU A 21 1.06 2.56 17.48
C LEU A 21 0.26 3.08 18.69
N PRO A 22 0.76 2.88 19.92
CA PRO A 22 0.20 3.49 21.12
C PRO A 22 0.11 5.02 21.01
N LYS A 23 -0.90 5.60 21.67
CA LYS A 23 -1.12 7.05 21.66
C LYS A 23 0.13 7.80 22.13
N GLY A 24 0.58 8.77 21.32
CA GLY A 24 1.76 9.59 21.60
C GLY A 24 3.09 9.03 21.07
N LYS A 25 3.08 7.84 20.46
CA LYS A 25 4.23 7.31 19.72
C LYS A 25 4.07 7.62 18.22
N THR A 26 5.17 8.00 17.58
CA THR A 26 5.23 8.24 16.14
C THR A 26 6.30 7.34 15.51
N CYS A 27 6.22 7.13 14.21
CA CYS A 27 7.19 6.30 13.49
C CYS A 27 8.63 6.85 13.54
N PRO A 28 8.88 8.17 13.37
CA PRO A 28 10.23 8.72 13.53
C PRO A 28 10.82 8.55 14.93
N ASP A 29 9.97 8.56 15.96
CA ASP A 29 10.38 8.44 17.36
C ASP A 29 10.51 6.98 17.83
N LEU A 30 10.14 6.02 16.98
CA LEU A 30 10.21 4.60 17.30
C LEU A 30 11.67 4.16 17.25
N PRO A 31 12.26 3.67 18.36
CA PRO A 31 13.61 3.13 18.30
C PRO A 31 13.60 1.94 17.35
N LEU A 32 14.60 1.85 16.46
CA LEU A 32 14.68 0.76 15.47
C LEU A 32 14.49 -0.61 16.15
N GLY A 33 15.05 -0.83 17.34
CA GLY A 33 14.86 -2.09 18.09
C GLY A 33 13.39 -2.48 18.37
N GLU A 34 12.47 -1.53 18.56
CA GLU A 34 11.02 -1.81 18.70
C GLU A 34 10.38 -2.18 17.35
N LEU A 35 10.87 -1.61 16.24
CA LEU A 35 10.47 -2.01 14.88
C LEU A 35 10.96 -3.43 14.55
N TYR A 36 12.22 -3.73 14.92
CA TYR A 36 12.84 -5.04 14.74
C TYR A 36 12.22 -6.11 15.65
N ALA A 37 11.63 -5.76 16.80
CA ALA A 37 10.92 -6.72 17.66
C ALA A 37 9.62 -7.25 17.02
N VAL A 38 9.06 -6.53 16.05
CA VAL A 38 7.88 -6.95 15.27
C VAL A 38 8.29 -7.76 14.03
N LEU A 39 9.58 -7.85 13.70
CA LEU A 39 10.07 -8.68 12.58
C LEU A 39 9.71 -10.15 12.70
N ASP A 40 9.76 -10.71 13.91
CA ASP A 40 9.57 -12.15 14.12
C ASP A 40 8.13 -12.59 13.74
N ASP A 41 7.19 -11.64 13.63
CA ASP A 41 5.80 -11.90 13.23
C ASP A 41 5.56 -11.75 11.71
N CYS A 42 6.44 -11.06 10.97
CA CYS A 42 6.31 -10.93 9.52
C CYS A 42 6.67 -12.25 8.84
N ARG A 43 5.73 -12.82 8.07
CA ARG A 43 5.91 -14.11 7.40
C ARG A 43 6.49 -13.93 6.00
N GLY A 44 7.52 -14.71 5.66
CA GLY A 44 7.99 -14.86 4.27
C GLY A 44 8.95 -13.76 3.82
N ARG A 45 8.55 -12.96 2.83
CA ARG A 45 9.35 -11.84 2.26
C ARG A 45 8.88 -10.46 2.73
N ASP A 46 7.89 -10.43 3.60
CA ASP A 46 7.37 -9.17 4.13
C ASP A 46 8.31 -8.67 5.23
N GLU A 47 8.59 -7.37 5.20
CA GLU A 47 9.38 -6.67 6.21
C GLU A 47 8.46 -5.73 7.00
N PRO A 48 8.74 -5.46 8.29
CA PRO A 48 7.95 -4.53 9.09
C PRO A 48 8.26 -3.10 8.69
N HIS A 49 7.22 -2.40 8.32
CA HIS A 49 7.25 -0.99 7.99
C HIS A 49 6.47 -0.21 9.05
N CYS A 50 7.04 0.90 9.52
CA CYS A 50 6.26 1.89 10.26
C CYS A 50 5.74 2.93 9.27
N LEU A 51 4.44 2.92 9.01
CA LEU A 51 3.81 3.81 8.04
C LEU A 51 2.72 4.65 8.71
N THR A 52 2.26 5.68 8.00
CA THR A 52 0.98 6.34 8.32
C THR A 52 -0.10 5.80 7.42
N ASP A 53 -1.30 5.62 7.96
CA ASP A 53 -2.47 5.28 7.15
C ASP A 53 -3.12 6.52 6.50
N ASP A 54 -4.16 6.31 5.68
CA ASP A 54 -5.00 7.36 5.08
C ASP A 54 -5.67 8.27 6.14
N ARG A 55 -5.81 7.79 7.37
CA ARG A 55 -6.34 8.53 8.52
C ARG A 55 -5.26 9.20 9.35
N HIS A 56 -4.01 9.20 8.89
CA HIS A 56 -2.84 9.78 9.56
C HIS A 56 -2.54 9.15 10.93
N ARG A 57 -2.93 7.89 11.12
CA ARG A 57 -2.52 7.09 12.28
C ARG A 57 -1.18 6.43 11.95
N HIS A 58 -0.25 6.49 12.88
CA HIS A 58 1.00 5.74 12.77
C HIS A 58 0.76 4.29 13.17
N GLY A 59 1.41 3.37 12.48
CA GLY A 59 1.29 1.94 12.77
C GLY A 59 2.33 1.11 12.06
N LEU A 60 2.42 -0.13 12.51
CA LEU A 60 3.30 -1.17 11.98
C LEU A 60 2.51 -2.04 11.01
N VAL A 61 3.14 -2.40 9.90
CA VAL A 61 2.56 -3.29 8.90
C VAL A 61 3.66 -4.14 8.27
N CYS A 62 3.39 -5.43 8.07
CA CYS A 62 4.27 -6.31 7.31
C CYS A 62 3.90 -6.21 5.82
N VAL A 63 4.83 -5.72 5.00
CA VAL A 63 4.67 -5.61 3.54
C VAL A 63 6.00 -5.90 2.85
N GLU A 64 5.95 -6.43 1.62
CA GLU A 64 7.14 -6.60 0.79
C GLU A 64 7.87 -5.27 0.61
N GLU A 65 9.19 -5.28 0.85
CA GLU A 65 10.03 -4.10 0.68
C GLU A 65 10.07 -3.67 -0.78
N ARG A 66 10.04 -2.36 -1.03
CA ARG A 66 10.23 -1.79 -2.37
C ARG A 66 10.98 -0.47 -2.33
N ASP A 67 11.60 -0.12 -3.45
CA ASP A 67 12.21 1.19 -3.62
C ASP A 67 11.15 2.28 -3.84
N ILE A 68 11.22 3.31 -3.01
CA ILE A 68 10.39 4.51 -3.11
C ILE A 68 11.18 5.57 -3.89
N GLN A 69 10.50 6.21 -4.83
CA GLN A 69 11.11 7.24 -5.68
C GLN A 69 11.38 8.54 -4.92
N THR A 70 12.26 9.37 -5.49
CA THR A 70 12.52 10.73 -5.00
C THR A 70 11.23 11.54 -4.88
N GLU A 71 11.10 12.35 -3.83
CA GLU A 71 9.92 13.18 -3.55
C GLU A 71 8.62 12.40 -3.26
N TYR A 72 8.68 11.06 -3.09
CA TYR A 72 7.53 10.24 -2.68
C TYR A 72 7.73 9.67 -1.28
N CYS A 73 6.61 9.35 -0.64
CA CYS A 73 6.55 8.73 0.67
C CYS A 73 5.62 7.52 0.63
N PRO A 74 6.03 6.39 1.24
CA PRO A 74 5.13 5.28 1.40
C PRO A 74 4.09 5.60 2.47
N TYR A 75 2.87 5.12 2.26
CA TYR A 75 1.79 5.16 3.22
C TYR A 75 0.95 3.88 3.11
N TYR A 76 0.21 3.54 4.16
CA TYR A 76 -0.68 2.39 4.13
C TYR A 76 -2.09 2.83 3.70
N ASN A 77 -2.59 2.29 2.60
CA ASN A 77 -3.95 2.52 2.15
C ASN A 77 -4.86 1.46 2.80
N THR A 78 -5.71 1.87 3.75
CA THR A 78 -6.59 0.91 4.45
C THR A 78 -7.68 0.33 3.55
N ASP A 79 -8.12 1.04 2.51
CA ASP A 79 -9.12 0.55 1.57
C ASP A 79 -8.57 -0.55 0.67
N ASN A 80 -7.33 -0.38 0.20
CA ASN A 80 -6.63 -1.38 -0.63
C ASN A 80 -5.83 -2.40 0.18
N SER A 81 -5.77 -2.23 1.50
CA SER A 81 -4.97 -3.04 2.42
C SER A 81 -3.54 -3.25 1.95
N ALA A 82 -2.91 -2.19 1.42
CA ALA A 82 -1.62 -2.26 0.75
C ALA A 82 -0.80 -0.99 0.98
N MET A 83 0.53 -1.12 0.86
CA MET A 83 1.43 0.04 0.83
C MET A 83 1.34 0.74 -0.53
N GLU A 84 1.13 2.04 -0.51
CA GLU A 84 1.07 2.93 -1.68
C GLU A 84 2.02 4.11 -1.52
N GLU A 85 2.18 4.89 -2.57
CA GLU A 85 3.05 6.06 -2.61
C GLU A 85 2.25 7.34 -2.78
N ARG A 86 2.66 8.39 -2.08
CA ARG A 86 2.11 9.73 -2.22
C ARG A 86 3.23 10.74 -2.29
N SER A 87 2.99 11.88 -2.94
CA SER A 87 3.97 12.97 -2.98
C SER A 87 4.31 13.45 -1.56
N CYS A 88 5.60 13.69 -1.30
CA CYS A 88 6.09 14.23 -0.05
C CYS A 88 5.87 15.74 -0.01
N ILE A 89 5.40 16.28 1.13
CA ILE A 89 5.11 17.71 1.29
C ILE A 89 5.91 18.27 2.47
N GLY A 90 6.59 19.39 2.23
CA GLY A 90 7.34 20.15 3.23
C GLY A 90 8.79 19.71 3.38
N GLU A 91 9.43 20.14 4.46
CA GLU A 91 10.83 19.78 4.74
C GLU A 91 10.99 18.33 5.19
N GLY A 92 12.14 17.73 4.88
CA GLY A 92 12.50 16.36 5.26
C GLY A 92 12.05 15.29 4.26
N CYS A 93 11.84 15.68 3.00
CA CYS A 93 11.50 14.78 1.91
C CYS A 93 12.73 14.06 1.33
N PRO A 94 12.54 12.87 0.74
CA PRO A 94 13.63 12.09 0.17
C PRO A 94 14.13 12.70 -1.14
N GLU A 95 15.42 13.05 -1.18
CA GLU A 95 16.10 13.57 -2.37
C GLU A 95 16.65 12.46 -3.29
N LYS A 96 16.70 11.22 -2.78
CA LYS A 96 17.20 10.04 -3.48
C LYS A 96 16.23 8.89 -3.29
N PRO A 97 16.15 7.94 -4.23
CA PRO A 97 15.40 6.71 -4.03
C PRO A 97 15.89 5.98 -2.78
N PHE A 98 14.98 5.37 -2.06
CA PHE A 98 15.27 4.69 -0.80
C PHE A 98 14.35 3.49 -0.58
N PRO A 99 14.80 2.45 0.15
CA PRO A 99 13.95 1.32 0.49
C PRO A 99 12.83 1.75 1.44
N SER A 100 11.62 1.24 1.23
CA SER A 100 10.41 1.60 1.98
C SER A 100 10.56 1.46 3.50
N MET A 101 11.31 0.47 3.98
CA MET A 101 11.60 0.27 5.42
C MET A 101 12.34 1.48 6.03
N SER A 102 13.11 2.20 5.23
CA SER A 102 13.87 3.39 5.67
C SER A 102 13.03 4.67 5.71
N ALA A 103 11.72 4.61 5.44
CA ALA A 103 10.82 5.78 5.45
C ALA A 103 10.89 6.56 6.78
N VAL A 104 11.09 5.87 7.91
CA VAL A 104 11.25 6.46 9.26
C VAL A 104 12.35 7.54 9.35
N ARG A 105 13.32 7.53 8.43
CA ARG A 105 14.40 8.52 8.36
C ARG A 105 13.98 9.85 7.73
N TYR A 106 12.83 9.88 7.08
CA TYR A 106 12.31 11.04 6.35
C TYR A 106 11.10 11.62 7.09
N PRO A 107 11.31 12.58 8.02
CA PRO A 107 10.22 13.14 8.82
C PRO A 107 9.14 13.83 7.97
N GLY A 108 9.48 14.26 6.75
CA GLY A 108 8.52 14.81 5.79
C GLY A 108 7.40 13.83 5.42
N CYS A 109 7.67 12.52 5.44
CA CYS A 109 6.68 11.48 5.11
C CYS A 109 5.57 11.31 6.16
N TYR A 110 5.76 11.90 7.34
CA TYR A 110 4.88 11.76 8.49
C TYR A 110 4.16 13.05 8.88
N LYS A 111 4.32 14.13 8.10
CA LYS A 111 3.58 15.37 8.32
C LYS A 111 2.09 15.17 8.06
N ASP A 112 1.25 15.96 8.73
CA ASP A 112 -0.20 15.91 8.52
C ASP A 112 -0.57 16.55 7.17
N TYR A 113 -0.94 15.72 6.20
CA TYR A 113 -1.33 16.15 4.86
C TYR A 113 -2.70 16.84 4.83
N ARG A 114 -3.51 16.72 5.90
CA ARG A 114 -4.79 17.46 6.02
C ARG A 114 -4.57 18.96 6.25
N SER A 115 -3.43 19.35 6.79
CA SER A 115 -3.10 20.75 7.08
C SER A 115 -2.65 21.55 5.83
N GLY A 116 -2.21 20.87 4.77
CA GLY A 116 -1.72 21.48 3.53
C GLY A 116 -2.80 21.78 2.48
N SER A 117 -4.02 21.30 2.65
CA SER A 117 -5.08 21.43 1.63
C SER A 117 -5.66 22.84 1.45
N ARG A 118 -5.14 23.86 2.14
CA ARG A 118 -5.62 25.23 1.92
C ARG A 118 -4.96 25.97 0.75
N ASN A 119 -3.82 25.52 0.20
CA ASN A 119 -3.14 26.30 -0.85
C ASN A 119 -2.43 25.55 -2.00
N ASP A 120 -2.29 24.22 -2.03
CA ASP A 120 -1.61 23.56 -3.18
C ASP A 120 -2.58 22.94 -4.20
N SER A 121 -3.11 23.82 -5.06
CA SER A 121 -3.66 23.43 -6.35
C SER A 121 -2.53 23.31 -7.39
N LYS A 122 -2.00 22.10 -7.58
CA LYS A 122 -1.27 21.55 -8.75
C LYS A 122 -0.29 20.51 -8.20
N THR A 123 -0.39 19.22 -8.49
CA THR A 123 -0.43 18.63 -9.83
C THR A 123 -0.98 17.21 -9.68
N ARG A 124 -2.13 16.91 -10.28
CA ARG A 124 -2.56 15.52 -10.47
C ARG A 124 -1.71 14.94 -11.60
N HIS A 125 -0.58 14.33 -11.29
CA HIS A 125 -0.07 13.27 -12.16
C HIS A 125 -0.84 12.01 -11.82
N SER A 126 -1.95 11.84 -12.52
CA SER A 126 -2.65 10.56 -12.61
C SER A 126 -1.67 9.57 -13.21
N PHE A 127 -1.04 8.74 -12.39
CA PHE A 127 -0.27 7.61 -12.89
C PHE A 127 -1.25 6.61 -13.49
N GLN A 128 -1.03 6.39 -14.77
CA GLN A 128 -1.81 5.61 -15.70
C GLN A 128 -1.59 4.12 -15.40
N PHE A 129 -2.60 3.45 -14.84
CA PHE A 129 -2.61 1.99 -14.71
C PHE A 129 -3.68 1.38 -15.64
N ASP A 130 -3.15 0.81 -16.72
CA ASP A 130 -3.57 -0.41 -17.41
C ASP A 130 -4.93 -0.49 -18.12
N THR A 131 -4.94 0.06 -19.34
CA THR A 131 -5.76 -0.45 -20.46
C THR A 131 -5.60 -1.96 -20.71
N TYR A 132 -4.53 -2.61 -20.22
CA TYR A 132 -4.29 -4.05 -20.38
C TYR A 132 -5.35 -4.95 -19.74
N ILE A 133 -5.93 -4.55 -18.60
CA ILE A 133 -6.97 -5.36 -17.94
C ILE A 133 -8.28 -5.31 -18.74
N LEU A 134 -8.63 -4.15 -19.32
CA LEU A 134 -9.82 -4.02 -20.18
C LEU A 134 -9.70 -4.82 -21.48
N PHE A 135 -8.51 -4.89 -22.09
CA PHE A 135 -8.31 -5.69 -23.31
C PHE A 135 -8.43 -7.21 -23.05
N SER A 136 -8.01 -7.70 -21.88
CA SER A 136 -8.17 -9.11 -21.48
C SER A 136 -9.65 -9.54 -21.40
N TYR A 137 -10.48 -8.72 -20.73
CA TYR A 137 -11.92 -9.03 -20.60
C TYR A 137 -12.69 -8.92 -21.91
N ILE A 138 -12.34 -7.96 -22.78
CA ILE A 138 -12.97 -7.81 -24.10
C ILE A 138 -12.64 -9.00 -25.01
N PHE A 139 -11.39 -9.48 -25.00
CA PHE A 139 -11.00 -10.65 -25.81
C PHE A 139 -11.69 -11.93 -25.34
N LEU A 140 -11.84 -12.15 -24.03
CA LEU A 140 -12.53 -13.32 -23.48
C LEU A 140 -14.05 -13.31 -23.71
N LEU A 141 -14.68 -12.13 -23.79
CA LEU A 141 -16.13 -12.02 -24.01
C LEU A 141 -16.53 -12.03 -25.49
N LEU A 142 -15.68 -11.55 -26.41
CA LEU A 142 -16.01 -11.50 -27.85
C LEU A 142 -15.63 -12.77 -28.62
N PHE A 143 -14.64 -13.54 -28.18
CA PHE A 143 -14.23 -14.77 -28.87
C PHE A 143 -15.34 -15.86 -28.94
N PRO A 144 -16.14 -16.09 -27.89
CA PRO A 144 -17.23 -17.07 -27.94
C PRO A 144 -18.39 -16.64 -28.85
N LEU A 145 -18.66 -15.33 -28.95
CA LEU A 145 -19.76 -14.80 -29.77
C LEU A 145 -19.48 -14.90 -31.28
N LEU A 146 -18.21 -14.82 -31.69
CA LEU A 146 -17.80 -15.03 -33.09
C LEU A 146 -17.87 -16.48 -33.55
N LEU A 147 -17.76 -17.44 -32.62
CA LEU A 147 -17.86 -18.88 -32.94
C LEU A 147 -19.31 -19.38 -33.01
N LEU A 148 -20.27 -18.71 -32.35
CA LEU A 148 -21.69 -19.09 -32.40
C LEU A 148 -22.43 -18.61 -33.66
N ASN A 149 -21.87 -17.67 -34.43
CA ASN A 149 -22.51 -17.14 -35.64
C ASN A 149 -22.08 -17.88 -36.92
N LYS A 150 -21.43 -19.04 -36.79
CA LYS A 150 -20.87 -19.83 -37.91
C LYS A 150 -21.40 -21.27 -37.99
N THR A 151 -22.51 -21.55 -37.33
CA THR A 151 -23.31 -22.78 -37.44
C THR A 151 -24.76 -22.40 -37.66
#